data_AF-A0A7S1ZT83-F1
#
_entry.id   AF-A0A7S1ZT83-F1
#
_cell.length_a   1.000
_cell.length_b   1.000
_cell.length_c   1.000
_cell.angle_alpha   90.00
_cell.angle_beta   90.00
_cell.angle_gamma   90.00
#
_symmetry.space_group_name_H-M   'P 1'
#
loop_
_entity.id
_entity.type
_entity.pdbx_description
1 polymer ?
#
loop_
_entity_poly.entity_id
_entity_poly.type
_entity_poly.pdbx_seq_one_letter_code
_entity_poly.pdbx_strand_id
1 'polypeptide(L)'
;IPQRKSIFDRPEHPLLIKGSATFAMAPEIAKTPLHNKWVLWFDNPRLAPEGISWRENLKECGKFDSIETFWEVFNNVKPASQLSTNGNYHIFREGIEPMWEDKSNVNGGK
;
A
#
# COMPACT_ATOMS: atom_id res chain seq x y z
N ILE A 1 13.71 -16.21 -33.58
CA ILE A 1 12.75 -15.57 -32.63
C ILE A 1 11.93 -16.70 -32.01
N PRO A 2 12.17 -17.14 -30.76
CA PRO A 2 11.37 -18.20 -30.18
C PRO A 2 10.10 -17.60 -29.54
N GLN A 3 8.95 -18.15 -29.95
CA GLN A 3 7.63 -17.83 -29.41
C GLN A 3 7.56 -18.22 -27.93
N ARG A 4 7.10 -17.31 -27.07
CA ARG A 4 6.95 -17.53 -25.62
C ARG A 4 5.83 -18.55 -25.40
N LYS A 5 6.18 -19.73 -24.87
CA LYS A 5 5.20 -20.77 -24.52
C LYS A 5 4.27 -20.28 -23.40
N SER A 6 2.98 -20.60 -23.56
CA SER A 6 1.92 -20.32 -22.60
C SER A 6 2.18 -21.02 -21.26
N ILE A 7 1.81 -20.38 -20.16
CA ILE A 7 1.97 -20.94 -18.80
C ILE A 7 1.11 -22.20 -18.57
N PHE A 8 0.16 -22.48 -19.47
CA PHE A 8 -0.78 -23.60 -19.42
C PHE A 8 -0.27 -24.90 -20.07
N ASP A 9 0.93 -24.92 -20.65
CA ASP A 9 1.50 -26.11 -21.31
C ASP A 9 2.46 -26.92 -20.42
N ARG A 10 2.33 -26.85 -19.08
CA ARG A 10 3.12 -27.73 -18.18
C ARG A 10 2.34 -28.99 -17.85
N PRO A 11 2.97 -30.19 -17.93
CA PRO A 11 2.30 -31.42 -17.58
C PRO A 11 1.96 -31.41 -16.08
N GLU A 12 0.68 -31.62 -15.82
CA GLU A 12 0.08 -31.89 -14.52
C GLU A 12 0.94 -32.91 -13.75
N HIS A 13 1.48 -32.52 -12.59
CA HIS A 13 2.04 -33.50 -11.65
C HIS A 13 0.92 -33.87 -10.65
N PRO A 14 0.51 -35.14 -10.57
CA PRO A 14 -0.57 -35.54 -9.68
C PRO A 14 -0.02 -35.67 -8.25
N LEU A 15 -0.41 -34.76 -7.36
CA LEU A 15 -0.41 -35.03 -5.92
C LEU A 15 -1.85 -35.00 -5.42
N LEU A 16 -2.42 -36.19 -5.35
CA LEU A 16 -3.58 -36.51 -4.52
C LEU A 16 -3.25 -36.15 -3.06
N ILE A 17 -3.99 -35.20 -2.49
CA ILE A 17 -4.31 -35.24 -1.05
C ILE A 17 -5.83 -35.06 -0.93
N LYS A 18 -6.56 -36.18 -0.96
CA LYS A 18 -7.87 -36.29 -0.33
C LYS A 18 -7.62 -36.60 1.13
N GLY A 19 -7.89 -35.63 2.00
CA GLY A 19 -7.69 -35.76 3.45
C GLY A 19 -7.42 -34.38 4.02
N SER A 20 -8.08 -34.05 5.12
CA SER A 20 -7.95 -32.79 5.85
C SER A 20 -6.50 -32.37 6.03
N ALA A 21 -5.99 -31.53 5.12
CA ALA A 21 -4.73 -30.86 5.28
C ALA A 21 -5.02 -29.63 6.14
N THR A 22 -4.73 -29.73 7.43
CA THR A 22 -4.30 -28.54 8.18
C THR A 22 -3.24 -27.87 7.32
N PHE A 23 -3.56 -26.70 6.78
CA PHE A 23 -2.56 -25.83 6.17
C PHE A 23 -1.50 -25.64 7.25
N ALA A 24 -0.32 -26.22 7.08
CA ALA A 24 0.78 -25.94 7.98
C ALA A 24 0.93 -24.43 7.94
N MET A 25 0.62 -23.75 9.05
CA MET A 25 0.79 -22.31 9.14
C MET A 25 2.22 -22.05 8.73
N ALA A 26 2.41 -21.34 7.61
CA ALA A 26 3.73 -20.89 7.23
C ALA A 26 4.36 -20.26 8.48
N PRO A 27 5.64 -20.52 8.78
CA PRO A 27 6.27 -19.95 9.96
C PRO A 27 5.97 -18.45 9.93
N GLU A 28 5.40 -17.94 11.02
CA GLU A 28 5.11 -16.51 11.15
C GLU A 28 6.44 -15.80 10.91
N ILE A 29 6.57 -15.17 9.73
CA ILE A 29 7.81 -14.51 9.36
C ILE A 29 7.99 -13.41 10.39
N ALA A 30 9.05 -13.50 11.18
CA ALA A 30 9.37 -12.49 12.17
C ALA A 30 9.45 -11.14 11.45
N LYS A 31 8.52 -10.24 11.79
CA LYS A 31 8.45 -8.92 11.15
C LYS A 31 9.64 -8.08 11.55
N THR A 32 10.16 -7.31 10.60
CA THR A 32 11.25 -6.36 10.81
C THR A 32 10.64 -4.99 11.15
N PRO A 33 10.63 -4.57 12.43
CA PRO A 33 9.92 -3.37 12.85
C PRO A 33 10.62 -2.09 12.35
N LEU A 34 9.82 -1.08 12.02
CA LEU A 34 10.26 0.29 11.78
C LEU A 34 10.35 1.06 13.09
N HIS A 35 11.15 2.12 13.11
CA HIS A 35 11.27 2.99 14.28
C HIS A 35 9.97 3.77 14.57
N ASN A 36 9.22 4.13 13.52
CA ASN A 36 7.94 4.83 13.63
C ASN A 36 6.86 4.05 12.88
N LYS A 37 5.61 4.31 13.26
CA LYS A 37 4.43 3.94 12.48
C LYS A 37 4.16 5.00 11.43
N TRP A 38 3.73 4.56 10.26
CA TRP A 38 3.51 5.42 9.11
C TRP A 38 2.15 5.17 8.49
N VAL A 39 1.64 6.19 7.82
CA VAL A 39 0.36 6.18 7.13
C VAL A 39 0.55 6.72 5.73
N LEU A 40 0.10 5.95 4.74
CA LEU A 40 0.03 6.38 3.35
C LEU A 40 -1.34 7.03 3.11
N TRP A 41 -1.31 8.25 2.59
CA TRP A 41 -2.48 9.03 2.23
C TRP A 41 -2.49 9.30 0.72
N PHE A 42 -3.68 9.50 0.17
CA PHE A 42 -3.91 9.90 -1.21
C PHE A 42 -4.89 11.06 -1.29
N ASP A 43 -4.62 12.03 -2.16
CA ASP A 43 -5.60 13.01 -2.60
C ASP A 43 -5.61 13.16 -4.12
N ASN A 44 -6.70 13.70 -4.64
CA ASN A 44 -6.74 14.24 -6.00
C ASN A 44 -7.70 15.44 -6.04
N PRO A 45 -7.20 16.68 -6.03
CA PRO A 45 -8.04 17.88 -6.02
C PRO A 45 -8.96 18.00 -7.24
N ARG A 46 -8.61 17.40 -8.39
CA ARG A 46 -9.46 17.45 -9.59
C ARG A 46 -10.63 16.48 -9.57
N LEU A 47 -10.57 15.45 -8.74
CA LEU A 47 -11.65 14.48 -8.58
C LEU A 47 -12.50 14.77 -7.33
N ALA A 48 -12.13 15.78 -6.55
CA ALA A 48 -12.90 16.23 -5.41
C ALA A 48 -14.23 16.85 -5.90
N PRO A 49 -15.38 16.46 -5.34
CA PRO A 49 -16.65 17.15 -5.58
C PRO A 49 -16.56 18.64 -5.18
N GLU A 50 -17.35 19.49 -5.82
CA GLU A 50 -17.42 20.91 -5.46
C GLU A 50 -17.84 21.10 -4.00
N GLY A 51 -17.19 22.02 -3.30
CA GLY A 51 -17.48 22.34 -1.89
C GLY A 51 -16.81 21.42 -0.86
N ILE A 52 -16.12 20.36 -1.29
CA ILE A 52 -15.36 19.48 -0.39
C ILE A 52 -14.02 20.12 -0.05
N SER A 53 -13.69 20.19 1.24
CA SER A 53 -12.41 20.69 1.71
C SER A 53 -11.27 19.73 1.34
N TRP A 54 -10.04 20.23 1.25
CA TRP A 54 -8.88 19.40 0.93
C TRP A 54 -8.74 18.22 1.93
N ARG A 55 -9.05 18.45 3.21
CA ARG A 55 -9.02 17.46 4.29
C ARG A 55 -9.98 16.32 4.04
N GLU A 56 -11.19 16.63 3.59
CA GLU A 56 -12.22 15.64 3.26
C GLU A 56 -11.88 14.86 1.97
N ASN A 57 -11.06 15.45 1.10
CA ASN A 57 -10.55 14.76 -0.09
C ASN A 57 -9.36 13.83 0.21
N LEU A 58 -8.72 13.98 1.37
CA LEU A 58 -7.58 13.17 1.79
C LEU A 58 -8.07 11.79 2.26
N LYS A 59 -7.53 10.73 1.66
CA LYS A 59 -7.90 9.35 1.94
C LYS A 59 -6.74 8.59 2.53
N GLU A 60 -6.97 7.92 3.66
CA GLU A 60 -6.02 6.95 4.20
C GLU A 60 -6.04 5.68 3.31
N CYS A 61 -4.88 5.32 2.76
CA CYS A 61 -4.72 4.12 1.93
C CYS A 61 -4.21 2.91 2.72
N GLY A 62 -3.47 3.15 3.82
CA GLY A 62 -2.98 2.09 4.68
C GLY A 62 -1.96 2.57 5.70
N LYS A 63 -1.72 1.75 6.72
CA LYS A 63 -0.75 1.97 7.78
C LYS A 63 0.28 0.86 7.81
N PHE A 64 1.51 1.20 8.17
CA PHE A 64 2.59 0.22 8.29
C PHE A 64 3.59 0.62 9.38
N ASP A 65 4.09 -0.39 10.08
CA ASP A 65 5.06 -0.25 11.17
C ASP A 65 6.18 -1.28 11.08
N SER A 66 6.24 -2.04 9.98
CA SER A 66 7.29 -3.00 9.65
C SER A 66 7.61 -2.95 8.16
N ILE A 67 8.75 -3.52 7.76
CA ILE A 67 9.14 -3.61 6.34
C ILE A 67 8.15 -4.46 5.54
N GLU A 68 7.66 -5.54 6.14
CA GLU A 68 6.71 -6.46 5.53
C GLU A 68 5.34 -5.78 5.32
N THR A 69 4.84 -5.09 6.34
CA THR A 69 3.57 -4.35 6.24
C THR A 69 3.67 -3.16 5.28
N PHE A 70 4.86 -2.54 5.14
CA PHE A 70 5.11 -1.55 4.10
C PHE A 70 4.92 -2.15 2.70
N TRP A 71 5.53 -3.31 2.42
CA TRP A 71 5.39 -3.97 1.12
C TRP A 71 3.97 -4.47 0.86
N GLU A 72 3.24 -4.90 1.89
CA GLU A 72 1.81 -5.22 1.78
C GLU A 72 1.01 -4.01 1.30
N VAL A 73 1.21 -2.82 1.88
CA VAL A 73 0.52 -1.60 1.46
C VAL A 73 0.99 -1.17 0.07
N PHE A 74 2.31 -1.09 -0.16
CA PHE A 74 2.90 -0.57 -1.39
C PHE A 74 2.51 -1.39 -2.63
N ASN A 75 2.46 -2.72 -2.52
CA ASN A 75 2.13 -3.59 -3.65
C ASN A 75 0.63 -3.58 -4.00
N ASN A 76 -0.23 -3.10 -3.10
CA ASN A 76 -1.68 -3.04 -3.31
C ASN A 76 -2.18 -1.65 -3.73
N VAL A 77 -1.29 -0.65 -3.81
CA VAL A 77 -1.62 0.66 -4.36
C VAL A 77 -1.11 0.82 -5.78
N LYS A 78 -1.71 1.74 -6.54
CA LYS A 78 -1.23 2.04 -7.90
C LYS A 78 0.17 2.66 -7.82
N PRO A 79 1.10 2.30 -8.72
CA PRO A 79 2.37 3.01 -8.84
C PRO A 79 2.13 4.50 -9.08
N ALA A 80 3.00 5.35 -8.53
CA ALA A 80 2.89 6.81 -8.66
C ALA A 80 2.81 7.28 -10.12
N SER A 81 3.48 6.58 -11.04
CA SER A 81 3.46 6.85 -12.49
C SER A 81 2.11 6.59 -13.16
N GLN A 82 1.21 5.86 -12.51
CA GLN A 82 -0.12 5.52 -13.01
C GLN A 82 -1.24 6.30 -12.30
N LEU A 83 -0.88 7.29 -11.49
CA LEU A 83 -1.87 8.18 -10.89
C LEU A 83 -2.54 9.01 -11.98
N SER A 84 -3.85 9.23 -11.80
CA SER A 84 -4.59 10.23 -12.54
C SER A 84 -3.93 11.60 -12.37
N THR A 85 -4.04 12.48 -13.37
CA THR A 85 -3.47 13.84 -13.32
C THR A 85 -3.85 14.56 -12.02
N ASN A 86 -2.85 15.12 -11.33
CA ASN A 86 -2.96 15.78 -10.02
C ASN A 86 -3.30 14.87 -8.83
N GLY A 87 -3.19 13.55 -8.99
CA GLY A 87 -3.19 12.63 -7.85
C GLY A 87 -1.86 12.71 -7.10
N ASN A 88 -1.93 12.74 -5.77
CA ASN A 88 -0.76 12.82 -4.89
C ASN A 88 -0.80 11.70 -3.86
N TYR A 89 0.37 11.12 -3.57
CA TYR A 89 0.57 10.30 -2.37
C TYR A 89 1.38 11.06 -1.33
N HIS A 90 1.04 10.83 -0.06
CA HIS A 90 1.74 11.39 1.08
C HIS A 90 2.04 10.29 2.10
N ILE A 91 3.25 10.22 2.63
CA ILE A 91 3.60 9.28 3.71
C ILE A 91 3.97 10.10 4.93
N PHE A 92 3.20 9.96 6.01
CA PHE A 92 3.40 10.69 7.26
C PHE A 92 3.44 9.73 8.43
N ARG A 93 4.07 10.14 9.52
CA ARG A 93 4.05 9.36 10.78
C ARG A 93 2.62 9.29 11.30
N GLU A 94 2.26 8.16 11.90
CA GLU A 94 0.93 8.00 12.50
C GLU A 94 0.68 9.09 13.55
N GLY A 95 -0.50 9.72 13.46
CA GLY A 95 -0.89 10.83 14.33
C GLY A 95 -0.43 12.21 13.84
N ILE A 96 0.33 12.30 12.75
CA ILE A 96 0.65 13.56 12.08
C ILE A 96 -0.09 13.60 10.74
N GLU A 97 -1.03 14.53 10.61
CA GLU A 97 -1.75 14.69 9.36
C GLU A 97 -0.87 15.47 8.35
N PRO A 98 -0.97 15.19 7.03
CA PRO A 98 -0.18 15.84 5.98
C PRO A 98 -0.63 17.29 5.72
N MET A 99 -0.66 18.11 6.77
CA MET A 99 -1.17 19.47 6.75
C MET A 99 -0.13 20.41 7.36
N TRP A 100 0.04 21.57 6.75
CA TRP A 100 0.90 22.63 7.28
C TRP A 100 0.37 23.20 8.61
N GLU A 101 -0.93 23.04 8.87
CA GLU A 101 -1.61 23.45 10.11
C GLU A 101 -1.37 22.49 11.29
N ASP A 102 -0.88 21.28 11.04
CA ASP A 102 -0.52 20.35 12.11
C ASP A 102 0.61 20.98 12.94
N LYS A 103 0.45 21.00 14.27
CA LYS A 103 1.42 21.59 15.21
C LYS A 103 2.84 21.04 15.02
N SER A 104 2.99 19.83 14.47
CA SER A 104 4.27 19.20 14.16
C SER A 104 4.92 19.76 12.89
N ASN A 105 4.15 20.39 12.01
CA ASN A 105 4.56 20.87 10.70
C ASN A 105 4.63 22.42 10.60
N VAL A 106 4.05 23.17 11.56
CA VAL A 106 3.94 24.65 11.50
C VAL A 106 5.26 25.41 11.42
N ASN A 107 6.33 24.88 12.02
CA ASN A 107 7.67 25.49 11.99
C ASN A 107 8.59 24.81 10.96
N GLY A 108 8.03 23.99 10.08
CA GLY A 108 8.76 23.26 9.05
C GLY A 108 8.82 23.99 7.71
N GLY A 109 9.06 23.22 6.66
CA GLY A 109 9.00 23.62 5.26
C GLY A 109 8.64 22.41 4.39
N LYS A 110 8.76 22.52 3.07
CA LYS A 110 8.59 21.41 2.12
C LYS A 110 9.89 21.15 1.37
#